data_AF-A0A2H0BX39-F1
#
_entry.id   AF-A0A2H0BX39-F1
#
_cell.length_a   1.000
_cell.length_b   1.000
_cell.length_c   1.000
_cell.angle_alpha   90.00
_cell.angle_beta   90.00
_cell.angle_gamma   90.00
#
_symmetry.space_group_name_H-M   'P 1'
#
loop_
_entity.id
_entity.type
_entity.pdbx_description
1 polymer ?
#
loop_
_entity_poly.entity_id
_entity_poly.type
_entity_poly.pdbx_seq_one_letter_code
_entity_poly.pdbx_strand_id
1 'polypeptide(L)'
;MSVIRRLFLLIILIILASGATAAYFSDQETSSNNKVTAGTLEIGTPVDIDFNVSGAVPGDVFTGDQNPYDIGNEGSVDADHVEITVTNTVTDVR
;
A
#
# COMPACT_ATOMS: atom_id res chain seq x y z
N MET A 1 -30.80 44.72 -43.63
CA MET A 1 -30.57 43.26 -43.81
C MET A 1 -29.27 42.73 -43.16
N SER A 2 -28.27 43.58 -42.83
CA SER A 2 -27.00 43.13 -42.23
C SER A 2 -27.10 42.76 -40.73
N VAL A 3 -27.95 43.45 -39.96
CA VAL A 3 -28.06 43.24 -38.50
C VAL A 3 -28.70 41.90 -38.15
N ILE A 4 -29.75 41.49 -38.88
CA ILE A 4 -30.40 40.19 -38.72
C ILE A 4 -29.45 39.03 -39.02
N ARG A 5 -28.61 39.14 -40.06
CA ARG A 5 -27.56 38.15 -40.36
C ARG A 5 -26.52 38.03 -39.25
N ARG A 6 -26.09 39.16 -38.67
CA ARG A 6 -25.12 39.18 -37.56
C ARG A 6 -25.69 38.61 -36.26
N LEU A 7 -26.97 38.91 -35.96
CA LEU A 7 -27.67 38.35 -34.81
C LEU A 7 -27.81 36.82 -34.94
N PHE A 8 -28.12 36.33 -36.13
CA PHE A 8 -28.22 34.90 -36.39
C PHE A 8 -26.88 34.18 -36.19
N LEU A 9 -25.77 34.78 -36.63
CA LEU A 9 -24.43 34.23 -36.41
C LEU A 9 -24.02 34.22 -34.93
N LEU A 10 -24.39 35.25 -34.16
CA LEU A 10 -24.12 35.31 -32.72
C LEU A 10 -24.82 34.18 -31.97
N ILE A 11 -26.10 33.91 -32.32
CA ILE A 11 -26.89 32.85 -31.68
C ILE A 11 -26.25 31.47 -31.93
N ILE A 12 -25.80 31.22 -33.16
CA ILE A 12 -25.12 29.97 -33.51
C ILE A 12 -23.83 29.80 -32.70
N LEU A 13 -23.05 30.86 -32.55
CA LEU A 13 -21.80 30.84 -31.76
C LEU A 13 -22.07 30.45 -30.31
N ILE A 14 -23.11 31.05 -29.70
CA ILE A 14 -23.47 30.78 -28.30
C ILE A 14 -23.90 29.33 -28.11
N ILE A 15 -24.71 28.78 -29.04
CA ILE A 15 -25.17 27.39 -28.99
C ILE A 15 -23.99 26.41 -29.15
N LEU A 16 -23.06 26.70 -30.05
CA LEU A 16 -21.87 25.85 -30.24
C LEU A 16 -20.95 25.88 -29.02
N ALA A 17 -20.70 27.06 -28.44
CA ALA A 17 -19.84 27.21 -27.28
C ALA A 17 -20.43 26.52 -26.04
N SER A 18 -21.73 26.71 -25.78
CA SER A 18 -22.39 26.08 -24.64
C SER A 18 -22.54 24.57 -24.82
N GLY A 19 -22.85 24.11 -26.03
CA GLY A 19 -22.97 22.68 -26.35
C GLY A 19 -21.64 21.92 -26.24
N ALA A 20 -20.54 22.49 -26.74
CA ALA A 20 -19.22 21.88 -26.62
C ALA A 20 -18.72 21.83 -25.17
N THR A 21 -18.97 22.90 -24.40
CA THR A 21 -18.60 22.98 -22.99
C THR A 21 -19.41 21.98 -22.15
N ALA A 22 -20.72 21.91 -22.39
CA ALA A 22 -21.59 20.94 -21.74
C ALA A 22 -21.15 19.50 -22.07
N ALA A 23 -20.87 19.19 -23.34
CA ALA A 23 -20.38 17.88 -23.74
C ALA A 23 -19.08 17.50 -23.03
N TYR A 24 -18.10 18.40 -22.98
CA TYR A 24 -16.82 18.19 -22.31
C TYR A 24 -16.96 17.92 -20.80
N PHE A 25 -17.86 18.62 -20.12
CA PHE A 25 -18.07 18.43 -18.68
C PHE A 25 -19.13 17.38 -18.32
N SER A 26 -19.92 16.92 -19.29
CA SER A 26 -20.85 15.80 -19.13
C SER A 26 -20.21 14.45 -19.49
N ASP A 27 -19.02 14.49 -20.09
CA ASP A 27 -18.27 13.29 -20.45
C ASP A 27 -17.90 12.53 -19.17
N GLN A 28 -18.58 11.42 -18.94
CA GLN A 28 -18.38 10.53 -17.80
C GLN A 28 -17.96 9.17 -18.35
N GLU A 29 -16.70 9.08 -18.77
CA GLU A 29 -16.09 7.81 -19.12
C GLU A 29 -15.76 7.03 -17.83
N THR A 30 -16.39 5.87 -17.66
CA THR A 30 -16.03 4.95 -16.58
C THR A 30 -14.81 4.15 -17.05
N SER A 31 -13.61 4.52 -16.59
CA SER A 31 -12.41 3.71 -16.84
C SER A 31 -12.53 2.39 -16.07
N SER A 32 -12.95 1.32 -16.74
CA SER A 32 -12.95 -0.05 -16.21
C SER A 32 -11.53 -0.55 -15.88
N ASN A 33 -10.51 0.16 -16.35
CA ASN A 33 -9.09 -0.12 -16.11
C ASN A 33 -8.47 0.71 -14.97
N ASN A 34 -9.23 1.59 -14.31
CA ASN A 34 -8.78 2.17 -13.04
C ASN A 34 -8.87 1.10 -11.94
N LYS A 35 -7.89 0.20 -11.93
CA LYS A 35 -7.69 -0.73 -10.83
C LYS A 35 -6.99 0.00 -9.68
N VAL A 36 -7.76 0.43 -8.70
CA VAL A 36 -7.22 0.68 -7.35
C VAL A 36 -7.08 -0.69 -6.69
N THR A 37 -5.97 -1.38 -6.96
CA THR A 37 -5.66 -2.63 -6.26
C THR A 37 -5.17 -2.25 -4.88
N ALA A 38 -5.99 -2.49 -3.86
CA ALA A 38 -5.51 -2.51 -2.48
C ALA A 38 -4.55 -3.69 -2.34
N GLY A 39 -3.30 -3.41 -1.98
CA GLY A 39 -2.36 -4.46 -1.60
C GLY A 39 -2.59 -4.92 -0.15
N THR A 40 -2.06 -6.08 0.19
CA THR A 40 -2.15 -6.68 1.52
C THR A 40 -0.82 -6.51 2.26
N LEU A 41 -0.88 -6.09 3.52
CA LEU A 41 0.21 -6.22 4.48
C LEU A 41 -0.09 -7.47 5.32
N GLU A 42 0.74 -8.48 5.20
CA GLU A 42 0.62 -9.74 5.94
C GLU A 42 1.94 -9.99 6.65
N ILE A 43 1.98 -9.62 7.92
CA ILE A 43 3.08 -10.00 8.80
C ILE A 43 2.88 -11.49 9.10
N GLY A 44 3.88 -12.31 8.80
CA GLY A 44 3.87 -13.74 9.11
C GLY A 44 3.45 -14.02 10.56
N THR A 45 2.97 -15.24 10.83
CA THR A 45 2.42 -15.57 12.16
C THR A 45 3.50 -15.34 13.23
N PRO A 46 3.23 -14.60 14.33
CA PRO A 46 4.19 -14.43 15.41
C PRO A 46 4.64 -15.80 15.92
N VAL A 47 5.94 -16.06 15.84
CA VAL A 47 6.54 -17.27 16.40
C VAL A 47 7.14 -16.89 17.74
N ASP A 48 6.58 -17.42 18.83
CA ASP A 48 7.28 -17.42 20.12
C ASP A 48 8.38 -18.46 20.07
N ILE A 49 9.63 -17.99 20.03
CA ILE A 49 10.81 -18.84 20.01
C ILE A 49 11.43 -18.83 21.41
N ASP A 50 11.13 -19.87 22.19
CA ASP A 50 11.74 -20.07 23.51
C ASP A 50 13.12 -20.71 23.38
N PHE A 51 14.17 -19.90 23.56
CA PHE A 51 15.53 -20.38 23.73
C PHE A 51 15.83 -20.66 25.21
N ASN A 52 15.69 -21.90 25.64
CA ASN A 52 16.10 -22.30 26.98
C ASN A 52 17.58 -22.70 27.00
N VAL A 53 18.42 -21.86 27.61
CA VAL A 53 19.84 -22.15 27.84
C VAL A 53 20.03 -22.54 29.30
N SER A 54 20.49 -23.76 29.56
CA SER A 54 20.76 -24.27 30.92
C SER A 54 22.15 -24.89 31.00
N GLY A 55 22.78 -24.79 32.18
CA GLY A 55 24.11 -25.38 32.42
C GLY A 55 25.26 -24.74 31.63
N ALA A 56 25.07 -23.54 31.07
CA ALA A 56 26.10 -22.83 30.34
C ALA A 56 27.31 -22.50 31.23
N VAL A 57 28.51 -22.80 30.75
CA VAL A 57 29.76 -22.33 31.35
C VAL A 57 30.35 -21.15 30.57
N PRO A 58 31.20 -20.32 31.19
CA PRO A 58 31.83 -19.20 30.50
C PRO A 58 32.61 -19.66 29.26
N GLY A 59 32.27 -19.09 28.10
CA GLY A 59 32.88 -19.44 26.81
C GLY A 59 32.00 -20.33 25.92
N ASP A 60 30.90 -20.87 26.44
CA ASP A 60 29.96 -21.63 25.62
C ASP A 60 29.23 -20.75 24.60
N VAL A 61 29.00 -21.32 23.41
CA VAL A 61 28.22 -20.71 22.34
C VAL A 61 27.01 -21.58 22.06
N PHE A 62 25.82 -21.01 22.25
CA PHE A 62 24.56 -21.64 21.89
C PHE A 62 24.10 -21.07 20.55
N THR A 63 24.20 -21.86 19.50
CA THR A 63 23.53 -21.55 18.23
C THR A 63 22.09 -22.02 18.35
N GLY A 64 21.13 -21.13 18.06
CA GLY A 64 19.70 -21.46 18.05
C GLY A 64 19.33 -22.56 17.06
N ASP A 65 18.02 -22.80 16.89
CA ASP A 65 17.50 -23.76 15.90
C ASP A 65 18.17 -23.54 14.52
N GLN A 66 18.51 -24.64 13.84
CA GLN A 66 19.12 -24.64 12.52
C GLN A 66 18.11 -24.25 11.43
N ASN A 67 16.82 -24.18 11.76
CA ASN A 67 15.79 -23.74 10.83
C ASN A 67 15.74 -22.21 10.76
N PRO A 68 15.85 -21.62 9.54
CA PRO A 68 15.60 -20.20 9.37
C PRO A 68 14.12 -19.91 9.65
N TYR A 69 13.85 -18.94 10.54
CA TYR A 69 12.51 -18.41 10.74
C TYR A 69 12.19 -17.44 9.60
N ASP A 70 11.06 -17.64 8.95
CA ASP A 70 10.58 -16.73 7.92
C ASP A 70 9.89 -15.54 8.60
N ILE A 71 10.64 -14.47 8.80
CA ILE A 71 10.15 -13.24 9.44
C ILE A 71 10.14 -12.17 8.36
N GLY A 72 8.95 -11.88 7.84
CA GLY A 72 8.79 -10.94 6.73
C GLY A 72 7.33 -10.61 6.42
N ASN A 73 7.16 -9.72 5.44
CA ASN A 73 5.86 -9.46 4.83
C ASN A 73 5.64 -10.47 3.70
N GLU A 74 4.67 -11.37 3.87
CA GLU A 74 4.21 -12.30 2.81
C GLU A 74 3.14 -11.66 1.90
N GLY A 75 2.77 -10.41 2.21
CA GLY A 75 1.79 -9.64 1.49
C GLY A 75 2.24 -9.18 0.10
N SER A 76 1.35 -8.47 -0.58
CA SER A 76 1.56 -8.01 -1.97
C SER A 76 2.15 -6.60 -2.10
N VAL A 77 2.45 -5.94 -0.98
CA VAL A 77 3.07 -4.61 -0.95
C VAL A 77 4.50 -4.68 -0.45
N ASP A 78 5.37 -3.79 -0.94
CA ASP A 78 6.71 -3.68 -0.39
C ASP A 78 6.66 -3.08 1.02
N ALA A 79 7.30 -3.74 1.98
CA ALA A 79 7.50 -3.20 3.32
C ALA A 79 8.79 -2.37 3.36
N ASP A 80 8.73 -1.17 3.93
CA ASP A 80 9.89 -0.26 4.04
C ASP A 80 10.97 -0.81 4.99
N HIS A 81 10.57 -1.35 6.15
CA HIS A 81 11.47 -1.99 7.11
C HIS A 81 10.75 -3.00 8.00
N VAL A 82 11.52 -3.92 8.61
CA VAL A 82 11.08 -4.89 9.63
C VAL A 82 11.84 -4.61 10.92
N GLU A 83 11.13 -4.39 12.03
CA GLU A 83 11.72 -4.20 13.36
C GLU A 83 11.60 -5.48 14.20
N ILE A 84 12.74 -6.00 14.66
CA ILE A 84 12.81 -7.22 15.49
C ILE A 84 13.28 -6.82 16.90
N THR A 85 12.44 -7.06 17.91
CA THR A 85 12.80 -6.83 19.32
C THR A 85 13.11 -8.16 20.00
N VAL A 86 14.29 -8.27 20.60
CA VAL A 86 14.69 -9.43 21.42
C VAL A 86 14.69 -9.02 22.89
N THR A 87 13.91 -9.73 23.71
CA THR A 87 13.90 -9.54 25.17
C THR A 87 14.53 -10.76 25.83
N ASN A 88 15.52 -10.55 26.71
CA ASN A 88 16.16 -11.62 27.47
C ASN A 88 15.90 -11.43 28.96
N THR A 89 15.50 -12.52 29.65
CA THR A 89 15.36 -12.53 31.11
C THR A 89 16.33 -13.56 31.68
N VAL A 90 17.24 -13.12 32.56
CA VAL A 90 18.17 -14.01 33.27
C VAL A 90 17.64 -14.26 34.67
N THR A 91 17.44 -15.53 35.02
CA THR A 91 17.12 -15.93 36.39
C THR A 91 18.34 -16.60 37.01
N ASP A 92 18.88 -15.99 38.06
CA ASP A 92 19.99 -16.55 38.83
C ASP A 92 19.47 -17.65 39.78
N VAL A 93 20.06 -18.85 39.66
CA VAL A 93 19.77 -19.97 40.56
C VAL A 93 20.89 -20.02 41.59
N ARG A 94 20.59 -19.53 42.79
CA ARG A 94 21.51 -19.54 43.94
C ARG A 94 21.87 -20.95 44.40
#